data_AF-A0A0N1C0Z4-F1
#
_entry.id   AF-A0A0N1C0Z4-F1
#
_cell.length_a   1.000
_cell.length_b   1.000
_cell.length_c   1.000
_cell.angle_alpha   90.00
_cell.angle_beta   90.00
_cell.angle_gamma   90.00
#
_symmetry.space_group_name_H-M   'P 1'
#
loop_
_entity.id
_entity.type
_entity.pdbx_description
1 polymer ?
#
loop_
_entity_poly.entity_id
_entity_poly.type
_entity_poly.pdbx_seq_one_letter_code
_entity_poly.pdbx_strand_id
1 'polypeptide(L)'
;MFFMQHYGVPTRLLDWTESPFIALYFALMSNNKLDFRDPQSDAIIWLLNPSAWNKASLSDIGFTGGIIDASQPQIKAFSPETDLAERKNIPVMIYGTHNSSRIVAQRGMFALFGKCQDPMEDQYKGAPFVDGTMSKIVIPKDSIFDVRNSILRKGITESAVFPDLHGLSMEITRSFGF
;
A
#
# COMPACT_ATOMS: atom_id res chain seq x y z
N MET A 1 10.63 -0.16 12.34
CA MET A 1 9.73 -1.00 11.52
C MET A 1 9.77 -0.59 10.05
N PHE A 2 9.45 0.66 9.70
CA PHE A 2 9.50 1.16 8.31
C PHE A 2 10.86 0.98 7.59
N PHE A 3 11.97 1.20 8.30
CA PHE A 3 13.31 1.01 7.73
C PHE A 3 13.64 -0.46 7.39
N MET A 4 13.00 -1.41 8.08
CA MET A 4 13.30 -2.85 7.95
C MET A 4 12.69 -3.48 6.70
N GLN A 5 11.59 -2.91 6.17
CA GLN A 5 11.00 -3.32 4.88
C GLN A 5 12.00 -3.16 3.73
N HIS A 6 12.88 -2.16 3.80
CA HIS A 6 13.93 -1.95 2.79
C HIS A 6 14.99 -3.07 2.76
N TYR A 7 15.10 -3.87 3.83
CA TYR A 7 16.06 -4.97 3.96
C TYR A 7 15.38 -6.35 3.93
N GLY A 8 14.10 -6.42 3.53
CA GLY A 8 13.38 -7.69 3.38
C GLY A 8 13.01 -8.39 4.68
N VAL A 9 13.03 -7.69 5.82
CA VAL A 9 12.59 -8.25 7.09
C VAL A 9 11.07 -8.31 7.11
N PRO A 10 10.44 -9.44 7.50
CA PRO A 10 8.99 -9.52 7.64
C PRO A 10 8.47 -8.44 8.58
N THR A 11 7.50 -7.66 8.11
CA THR A 11 6.84 -6.64 8.93
C THR A 11 5.34 -6.85 8.94
N ARG A 12 4.67 -6.36 9.98
CA ARG A 12 3.20 -6.33 10.08
C ARG A 12 2.58 -5.12 9.37
N LEU A 13 3.36 -4.47 8.51
CA LEU A 13 2.94 -3.30 7.75
C LEU A 13 2.65 -3.75 6.33
N LEU A 14 1.46 -3.42 5.85
CA LEU A 14 1.10 -3.51 4.44
C LEU A 14 1.14 -2.11 3.83
N ASP A 15 1.82 -1.97 2.70
CA ASP A 15 2.04 -0.69 2.05
C ASP A 15 0.80 -0.24 1.26
N TRP A 16 0.41 1.01 1.47
CA TRP A 16 -0.65 1.74 0.77
C TRP A 16 -0.11 3.08 0.27
N THR A 17 -0.82 3.76 -0.63
CA THR A 17 -0.44 5.08 -1.14
C THR A 17 -1.65 5.99 -1.29
N GLU A 18 -1.48 7.28 -0.99
CA GLU A 18 -2.48 8.32 -1.31
C GLU A 18 -2.46 8.73 -2.78
N SER A 19 -1.44 8.32 -3.55
CA SER A 19 -1.30 8.68 -4.95
C SER A 19 -1.89 7.60 -5.86
N PRO A 20 -2.98 7.87 -6.60
CA PRO A 20 -3.55 6.89 -7.53
C PRO A 20 -2.58 6.51 -8.65
N PHE A 21 -1.67 7.42 -9.04
CA PHE A 21 -0.64 7.13 -10.04
C PHE A 21 0.45 6.19 -9.53
N ILE A 22 0.80 6.28 -8.25
CA ILE A 22 1.77 5.37 -7.64
C ILE A 22 1.15 3.99 -7.47
N ALA A 23 -0.11 3.91 -7.03
CA ALA A 23 -0.86 2.65 -6.98
C ALA A 23 -0.95 1.99 -8.35
N LEU A 24 -1.28 2.78 -9.37
CA LEU A 24 -1.35 2.33 -10.76
C LEU A 24 0.01 1.88 -11.28
N TYR A 25 1.09 2.61 -10.98
CA TYR A 25 2.44 2.19 -11.33
C TYR A 25 2.76 0.80 -10.78
N PHE A 26 2.54 0.56 -9.49
CA PHE A 26 2.80 -0.75 -8.88
C PHE A 26 1.94 -1.85 -9.52
N ALA A 27 0.64 -1.61 -9.71
CA ALA A 27 -0.26 -2.57 -10.34
C ALA A 27 0.18 -2.97 -11.76
N LEU A 28 0.72 -2.01 -12.53
CA LEU A 28 1.14 -2.25 -13.92
C LEU A 28 2.56 -2.84 -14.02
N MET A 29 3.47 -2.48 -13.12
CA MET A 29 4.88 -2.92 -13.17
C MET A 29 5.11 -4.28 -12.51
N SER A 30 4.20 -4.74 -11.63
CA SER A 30 4.26 -6.08 -11.04
C SER A 30 3.93 -7.21 -12.03
N ASN A 31 3.39 -6.87 -13.20
CA ASN A 31 2.98 -7.83 -14.22
C ASN A 31 4.18 -8.20 -15.13
N ASN A 32 4.97 -9.17 -14.65
CA ASN A 32 6.14 -9.81 -15.26
C ASN A 32 7.43 -8.96 -15.45
N LYS A 33 8.50 -9.38 -14.75
CA LYS A 33 9.85 -8.79 -14.83
C LYS A 33 10.60 -9.08 -16.14
N LEU A 34 10.10 -9.99 -16.97
CA LEU A 34 10.84 -10.56 -18.10
C LEU A 34 10.32 -10.13 -19.47
N ASP A 35 9.05 -9.75 -19.60
CA ASP A 35 8.53 -9.16 -20.84
C ASP A 35 7.47 -8.10 -20.55
N PHE A 36 7.89 -6.84 -20.66
CA PHE A 36 6.99 -5.70 -20.49
C PHE A 36 5.97 -5.58 -21.64
N ARG A 37 6.09 -6.35 -22.72
CA ARG A 37 5.24 -6.25 -23.92
C ARG A 37 4.02 -7.16 -23.91
N ASP A 38 3.99 -8.17 -23.04
CA ASP A 38 2.89 -9.15 -23.00
C ASP A 38 2.39 -9.43 -21.57
N PRO A 39 1.44 -8.62 -21.06
CA PRO A 39 0.83 -8.81 -19.75
C PRO A 39 0.02 -10.11 -19.70
N GLN A 40 0.40 -11.02 -18.79
CA GLN A 40 -0.22 -12.36 -18.69
C GLN A 40 -1.52 -12.38 -17.87
N SER A 41 -1.80 -11.31 -17.13
CA SER A 41 -2.97 -11.22 -16.23
C SER A 41 -3.50 -9.80 -16.12
N ASP A 42 -4.73 -9.64 -15.61
CA ASP A 42 -5.28 -8.32 -15.31
C ASP A 42 -4.55 -7.67 -14.13
N ALA A 43 -4.40 -6.35 -14.18
CA ALA A 43 -3.86 -5.58 -13.06
C ALA A 43 -5.01 -5.15 -12.13
N ILE A 44 -4.74 -5.11 -10.83
CA ILE A 44 -5.74 -4.80 -9.81
C ILE A 44 -5.26 -3.63 -8.96
N ILE A 45 -6.15 -2.67 -8.72
CA ILE A 45 -5.96 -1.60 -7.75
C ILE A 45 -7.05 -1.72 -6.68
N TRP A 46 -6.62 -1.71 -5.43
CA TRP A 46 -7.54 -1.60 -4.29
C TRP A 46 -7.65 -0.16 -3.85
N LEU A 47 -8.88 0.28 -3.64
CA LEU A 47 -9.22 1.57 -3.05
C LEU A 47 -9.72 1.33 -1.63
N LEU A 48 -9.30 2.20 -0.71
CA LEU A 48 -9.68 2.14 0.68
C LEU A 48 -10.00 3.54 1.20
N ASN A 49 -11.09 3.68 1.94
CA ASN A 49 -11.37 4.85 2.76
C ASN A 49 -10.79 4.60 4.16
N PRO A 50 -9.60 5.17 4.47
CA PRO A 50 -8.91 4.86 5.72
C PRO A 50 -9.66 5.40 6.95
N SER A 51 -10.40 6.50 6.80
CA SER A 51 -11.18 7.09 7.88
C SER A 51 -12.35 6.19 8.28
N ALA A 52 -13.07 5.65 7.30
CA ALA A 52 -14.16 4.70 7.53
C ALA A 52 -13.62 3.36 8.05
N TRP A 53 -12.50 2.89 7.52
CA TRP A 53 -11.84 1.68 8.01
C TRP A 53 -11.42 1.80 9.48
N ASN A 54 -10.75 2.88 9.86
CA ASN A 54 -10.30 3.09 11.23
C ASN A 54 -11.46 3.27 12.21
N LYS A 55 -12.55 3.93 11.78
CA LYS A 55 -13.77 4.05 12.59
C LYS A 55 -14.34 2.68 12.95
N ALA A 56 -14.35 1.74 12.01
CA ALA A 56 -14.80 0.37 12.28
C ALA A 56 -13.76 -0.43 13.09
N SER A 57 -12.47 -0.31 12.77
CA SER A 57 -11.39 -1.01 13.48
C SER A 57 -11.23 -0.59 14.95
N LEU A 58 -11.60 0.64 15.29
CA LEU A 58 -11.46 1.24 16.62
C LEU A 58 -12.81 1.67 17.20
N SER A 59 -13.89 1.02 16.77
CA SER A 59 -15.24 1.33 17.23
C SER A 59 -15.39 1.15 18.74
N ASP A 60 -14.61 0.25 19.34
CA ASP A 60 -14.65 -0.06 20.77
C ASP A 60 -14.15 1.08 21.67
N ILE A 61 -13.30 1.96 21.14
CA ILE A 61 -12.82 3.16 21.85
C ILE A 61 -13.54 4.44 21.41
N GLY A 62 -14.63 4.31 20.64
CA GLY A 62 -15.43 5.46 20.18
C GLY A 62 -14.68 6.39 19.20
N PHE A 63 -13.69 5.88 18.46
CA PHE A 63 -12.92 6.69 17.54
C PHE A 63 -13.81 7.24 16.41
N THR A 64 -13.77 8.57 16.21
CA THR A 64 -14.66 9.28 15.28
C THR A 64 -14.25 9.15 13.80
N GLY A 65 -13.10 8.55 13.53
CA GLY A 65 -12.55 8.34 12.20
C GLY A 65 -11.33 9.21 11.90
N GLY A 66 -10.67 8.94 10.78
CA GLY A 66 -9.43 9.60 10.37
C GLY A 66 -8.25 8.63 10.34
N ILE A 67 -7.14 9.08 9.77
CA ILE A 67 -5.87 8.33 9.78
C ILE A 67 -5.11 8.65 11.07
N ILE A 68 -4.44 7.64 11.61
CA ILE A 68 -3.73 7.74 12.89
C ILE A 68 -2.24 7.92 12.64
N ASP A 69 -1.61 8.78 13.44
CA ASP A 69 -0.15 8.90 13.46
C ASP A 69 0.46 7.81 14.35
N ALA A 70 1.65 7.32 13.99
CA ALA A 70 2.35 6.29 14.75
C ALA A 70 2.63 6.67 16.22
N SER A 71 2.61 7.96 16.57
CA SER A 71 2.81 8.47 17.93
C SER A 71 1.55 8.42 18.81
N GLN A 72 0.38 8.15 18.26
CA GLN A 72 -0.87 8.21 19.02
C GLN A 72 -1.04 6.99 19.97
N PRO A 73 -1.63 7.18 21.18
CA PRO A 73 -1.84 6.10 22.15
C PRO A 73 -2.59 4.88 21.61
N GLN A 74 -3.49 5.07 20.65
CA GLN A 74 -4.30 4.02 20.03
C GLN A 74 -3.43 2.97 19.31
N ILE A 75 -2.22 3.35 18.87
CA ILE A 75 -1.27 2.44 18.22
C ILE A 75 -0.60 1.50 19.23
N LYS A 76 -0.59 1.83 20.53
CA LYS A 76 0.02 0.96 21.55
C LYS A 76 -0.61 -0.43 21.56
N ALA A 77 -1.91 -0.56 21.31
CA ALA A 77 -2.60 -1.85 21.24
C ALA A 77 -2.11 -2.77 20.10
N PHE A 78 -1.32 -2.24 19.18
CA PHE A 78 -0.68 -2.97 18.08
C PHE A 78 0.82 -3.22 18.32
N SER A 79 1.36 -2.75 19.45
CA SER A 79 2.76 -2.92 19.83
C SER A 79 3.11 -4.40 20.10
N PRO A 80 4.33 -4.86 19.76
CA PRO A 80 4.83 -6.17 20.17
C PRO A 80 4.90 -6.37 21.68
N GLU A 81 4.87 -5.29 22.47
CA GLU A 81 4.94 -5.35 23.94
C GLU A 81 3.58 -5.59 24.59
N THR A 82 2.49 -5.36 23.86
CA THR A 82 1.12 -5.63 24.34
C THR A 82 0.84 -7.12 24.31
N ASP A 83 0.14 -7.61 25.33
CA ASP A 83 -0.30 -9.00 25.43
C ASP A 83 -1.13 -9.40 24.20
N LEU A 84 -0.89 -10.62 23.70
CA LEU A 84 -1.57 -11.18 22.53
C LEU A 84 -3.10 -11.22 22.69
N ALA A 85 -3.58 -11.37 23.94
CA ALA A 85 -5.00 -11.34 24.25
C ALA A 85 -5.63 -9.97 23.94
N GLU A 86 -4.90 -8.88 24.23
CA GLU A 86 -5.36 -7.50 24.09
C GLU A 86 -5.09 -6.92 22.69
N ARG A 87 -4.27 -7.58 21.88
CA ARG A 87 -4.01 -7.15 20.50
C ARG A 87 -5.26 -7.20 19.63
N LYS A 88 -5.43 -6.13 18.87
CA LYS A 88 -6.51 -5.98 17.88
C LYS A 88 -6.37 -6.99 16.74
N ASN A 89 -7.52 -7.45 16.24
CA ASN A 89 -7.58 -8.29 15.05
C ASN A 89 -7.56 -7.45 13.77
N ILE A 90 -8.43 -6.46 13.69
CA ILE A 90 -8.58 -5.63 12.50
C ILE A 90 -7.37 -4.69 12.40
N PRO A 91 -6.72 -4.59 11.22
CA PRO A 91 -5.59 -3.68 11.02
C PRO A 91 -6.07 -2.24 11.04
N VAL A 92 -5.16 -1.33 11.38
CA VAL A 92 -5.44 0.10 11.43
C VAL A 92 -4.61 0.85 10.40
N MET A 93 -5.21 1.84 9.74
CA MET A 93 -4.54 2.68 8.76
C MET A 93 -3.77 3.80 9.46
N ILE A 94 -2.48 3.89 9.18
CA ILE A 94 -1.57 4.86 9.79
C ILE A 94 -0.77 5.63 8.75
N TYR A 95 -0.38 6.85 9.11
CA TYR A 95 0.69 7.56 8.41
C TYR A 95 2.03 6.92 8.74
N GLY A 96 2.87 6.76 7.72
CA GLY A 96 4.27 6.45 7.95
C GLY A 96 4.97 7.66 8.57
N THR A 97 5.83 7.43 9.56
CA THR A 97 6.77 8.47 9.99
C THR A 97 7.66 8.82 8.80
N HIS A 98 7.52 10.02 8.22
CA HIS A 98 8.24 10.47 7.02
C HIS A 98 9.75 10.52 7.27
N ASN A 99 10.43 9.37 7.10
CA ASN A 99 11.83 9.22 7.46
C ASN A 99 12.72 8.84 6.25
N SER A 100 12.17 8.83 5.04
CA SER A 100 12.94 8.59 3.82
C SER A 100 12.33 9.28 2.59
N SER A 101 13.18 9.67 1.64
CA SER A 101 12.76 10.23 0.35
C SER A 101 11.84 9.28 -0.42
N ARG A 102 11.98 7.97 -0.22
CA ARG A 102 11.11 6.95 -0.83
C ARG A 102 9.68 7.04 -0.31
N ILE A 103 9.49 7.14 1.01
CA ILE A 103 8.15 7.26 1.61
C ILE A 103 7.46 8.54 1.13
N VAL A 104 8.22 9.64 1.01
CA VAL A 104 7.71 10.92 0.49
C VAL A 104 7.31 10.81 -0.98
N ALA A 105 8.18 10.27 -1.83
CA ALA A 105 7.90 10.11 -3.27
C ALA A 105 6.68 9.21 -3.54
N GLN A 106 6.52 8.16 -2.74
CA GLN A 106 5.42 7.21 -2.88
C GLN A 106 4.13 7.68 -2.19
N ARG A 107 4.17 8.77 -1.40
CA ARG A 107 3.08 9.17 -0.50
C ARG A 107 2.57 7.98 0.33
N GLY A 108 3.52 7.32 0.97
CA GLY A 108 3.32 6.03 1.63
C GLY A 108 2.42 6.11 2.86
N MET A 109 1.41 5.24 2.87
CA MET A 109 0.47 4.95 3.95
C MET A 109 0.62 3.49 4.34
N PHE A 110 0.19 3.11 5.53
CA PHE A 110 0.39 1.73 5.97
C PHE A 110 -0.85 1.20 6.68
N ALA A 111 -1.18 -0.06 6.42
CA ALA A 111 -2.08 -0.83 7.28
C ALA A 111 -1.21 -1.58 8.30
N LEU A 112 -1.41 -1.32 9.58
CA LEU A 112 -0.72 -1.97 10.68
C LEU A 112 -1.56 -3.14 11.20
N PHE A 113 -1.05 -4.35 11.01
CA PHE A 113 -1.70 -5.57 11.47
C PHE A 113 -1.36 -5.86 12.93
N GLY A 114 -2.39 -6.22 13.69
CA GLY A 114 -2.25 -6.67 15.07
C GLY A 114 -1.86 -8.15 15.11
N LYS A 115 -2.83 -9.02 15.43
CA LYS A 115 -2.64 -10.48 15.47
C LYS A 115 -3.22 -11.25 14.27
N CYS A 116 -4.12 -10.63 13.51
CA CYS A 116 -4.71 -11.23 12.32
C CYS A 116 -3.67 -11.33 11.20
N GLN A 117 -3.73 -12.44 10.44
CA GLN A 117 -2.94 -12.67 9.22
C GLN A 117 -3.84 -12.77 7.98
N ASP A 118 -5.16 -12.62 8.15
CA ASP A 118 -6.11 -12.74 7.07
C ASP A 118 -6.01 -11.53 6.13
N PRO A 119 -6.19 -11.73 4.82
CA PRO A 119 -6.22 -10.64 3.86
C PRO A 119 -7.29 -9.59 4.18
N MET A 120 -7.04 -8.33 3.84
CA MET A 120 -7.98 -7.23 4.15
C MET A 120 -9.34 -7.41 3.46
N GLU A 121 -9.38 -8.07 2.31
CA GLU A 121 -10.61 -8.39 1.59
C GLU A 121 -11.54 -9.36 2.34
N ASP A 122 -10.98 -10.27 3.13
CA ASP A 122 -11.77 -11.21 3.91
C ASP A 122 -12.21 -10.57 5.22
N GLN A 123 -11.36 -9.73 5.80
CA GLN A 123 -11.74 -8.91 6.95
C GLN A 123 -12.86 -7.94 6.59
N TYR A 124 -12.84 -7.35 5.39
CA TYR A 124 -13.90 -6.47 4.91
C TYR A 124 -15.26 -7.17 4.84
N LYS A 125 -15.30 -8.46 4.48
CA LYS A 125 -16.54 -9.26 4.45
C LYS A 125 -17.06 -9.61 5.85
N GLY A 126 -16.18 -9.73 6.84
CA GLY A 126 -16.50 -10.26 8.16
C GLY A 126 -16.83 -9.21 9.24
N ALA A 127 -16.52 -7.93 9.02
CA ALA A 127 -16.62 -6.87 10.02
C ALA A 127 -17.63 -5.77 9.62
N PRO A 128 -18.08 -4.90 10.54
CA PRO A 128 -19.13 -3.90 10.29
C PRO A 128 -18.60 -2.68 9.54
N PHE A 129 -17.99 -2.91 8.37
CA PHE A 129 -17.58 -1.82 7.50
C PHE A 129 -18.77 -1.28 6.72
N VAL A 130 -18.77 0.03 6.49
CA VAL A 130 -19.78 0.68 5.66
C VAL A 130 -19.49 0.34 4.18
N ASP A 131 -20.53 0.15 3.39
CA ASP A 131 -20.41 -0.05 1.94
C ASP A 131 -19.58 1.06 1.30
N GLY A 132 -18.63 0.67 0.46
CA GLY A 132 -17.69 1.59 -0.19
C GLY A 132 -16.46 1.95 0.65
N THR A 133 -16.29 1.36 1.85
CA THR A 133 -15.02 1.51 2.61
C THR A 133 -13.86 0.90 1.84
N MET A 134 -14.08 -0.21 1.12
CA MET A 134 -13.08 -0.81 0.23
C MET A 134 -13.69 -1.13 -1.13
N SER A 135 -12.92 -0.94 -2.19
CA SER A 135 -13.37 -1.20 -3.57
C SER A 135 -12.21 -1.68 -4.43
N LYS A 136 -12.53 -2.44 -5.48
CA LYS A 136 -11.55 -3.03 -6.40
C LYS A 136 -11.74 -2.47 -7.79
N ILE A 137 -10.66 -1.99 -8.40
CA ILE A 137 -10.59 -1.63 -9.80
C ILE A 137 -9.79 -2.71 -10.52
N VAL A 138 -10.35 -3.25 -11.60
CA VAL A 138 -9.67 -4.20 -12.48
C VAL A 138 -9.28 -3.49 -13.76
N ILE A 139 -8.03 -3.61 -14.15
CA ILE A 139 -7.47 -3.11 -15.39
C ILE A 139 -7.24 -4.31 -16.30
N PRO A 140 -8.00 -4.45 -17.38
CA PRO A 140 -7.87 -5.56 -18.31
C PRO A 140 -6.45 -5.64 -18.85
N LYS A 141 -5.91 -6.87 -18.96
CA LYS A 141 -4.57 -7.14 -19.48
C LYS A 141 -4.29 -6.44 -20.81
N ASP A 142 -5.28 -6.38 -21.70
CA ASP A 142 -5.15 -5.82 -23.04
C ASP A 142 -4.94 -4.30 -23.01
N SER A 143 -5.38 -3.62 -21.95
CA SER A 143 -5.20 -2.18 -21.75
C SER A 143 -3.92 -1.82 -20.99
N ILE A 144 -3.25 -2.79 -20.37
CA ILE A 144 -2.09 -2.53 -19.49
C ILE A 144 -0.97 -1.81 -20.25
N PHE A 145 -0.70 -2.21 -21.49
CA PHE A 145 0.36 -1.59 -22.29
C PHE A 145 0.11 -0.09 -22.52
N ASP A 146 -1.10 0.28 -22.94
CA ASP A 146 -1.46 1.67 -23.23
C ASP A 146 -1.49 2.53 -21.97
N VAL A 147 -2.06 2.01 -20.89
CA VAL A 147 -2.13 2.71 -19.60
C VAL A 147 -0.74 2.92 -19.03
N ARG A 148 0.14 1.90 -19.11
CA ARG A 148 1.53 1.99 -18.64
C ARG A 148 2.30 3.07 -19.41
N ASN A 149 2.24 3.04 -20.75
CA ASN A 149 2.88 4.06 -21.57
C ASN A 149 2.35 5.47 -21.27
N SER A 150 1.07 5.58 -20.96
CA SER A 150 0.44 6.86 -20.60
C SER A 150 0.97 7.42 -19.28
N ILE A 151 1.14 6.59 -18.23
CA ILE A 151 1.69 7.05 -16.95
C ILE A 151 3.17 7.38 -17.04
N LEU A 152 3.95 6.61 -17.82
CA LEU A 152 5.37 6.87 -18.03
C LEU A 152 5.59 8.21 -18.73
N ARG A 153 4.80 8.50 -19.78
CA ARG A 153 4.83 9.80 -20.49
C ARG A 153 4.42 10.98 -19.60
N LYS A 154 3.67 10.73 -18.53
CA LYS A 154 3.29 11.73 -17.52
C LYS A 154 4.36 11.90 -16.43
N GLY A 155 5.50 11.22 -16.54
CA GLY A 155 6.62 11.33 -15.61
C GLY A 155 6.52 10.42 -14.38
N ILE A 156 5.62 9.44 -14.39
CA ILE A 156 5.55 8.41 -13.34
C ILE A 156 6.51 7.29 -13.71
N THR A 157 7.81 7.55 -13.56
CA THR A 157 8.90 6.63 -13.91
C THR A 157 9.49 5.93 -12.68
N GLU A 158 10.33 4.93 -12.91
CA GLU A 158 11.04 4.20 -11.86
C GLU A 158 11.83 5.14 -10.93
N SER A 159 12.54 6.14 -11.47
CA SER A 159 13.29 7.11 -10.68
C SER A 159 12.40 8.10 -9.91
N ALA A 160 11.20 8.37 -10.41
CA ALA A 160 10.21 9.19 -9.70
C ALA A 160 9.60 8.43 -8.50
N VAL A 161 9.35 7.12 -8.64
CA VAL A 161 8.80 6.26 -7.57
C VAL A 161 9.87 5.81 -6.58
N PHE A 162 11.10 5.63 -7.05
CA PHE A 162 12.27 5.24 -6.27
C PHE A 162 13.39 6.27 -6.50
N PRO A 163 13.44 7.33 -5.69
CA PRO A 163 14.42 8.42 -5.86
C PRO A 163 15.79 8.02 -5.30
N ASP A 164 16.32 6.90 -5.79
CA ASP A 164 17.64 6.37 -5.47
C ASP A 164 18.33 5.85 -6.74
N LEU A 165 19.61 5.47 -6.61
CA LEU A 165 20.38 4.93 -7.73
C LEU A 165 19.76 3.66 -8.32
N HIS A 166 19.01 2.91 -7.51
CA HIS A 166 18.34 1.71 -7.98
C HIS A 166 17.17 2.06 -8.90
N GLY A 167 16.35 3.05 -8.56
CA GLY A 167 15.31 3.59 -9.44
C GLY A 167 15.85 4.09 -10.77
N LEU A 168 16.95 4.84 -10.73
CA LEU A 168 17.62 5.31 -11.94
C LEU A 168 18.15 4.14 -12.80
N SER A 169 18.75 3.13 -12.17
CA SER A 169 19.23 1.94 -12.88
C SER A 169 18.09 1.20 -13.58
N MET A 170 16.95 1.02 -12.92
CA MET A 170 15.78 0.37 -13.52
C MET A 170 15.25 1.15 -14.72
N GLU A 171 15.19 2.48 -14.62
CA GLU A 171 14.73 3.34 -15.72
C GLU A 171 15.63 3.24 -16.95
N ILE A 172 16.95 3.23 -16.74
CA ILE A 172 17.95 3.09 -17.82
C ILE A 172 17.84 1.71 -18.47
N THR A 173 17.78 0.64 -17.69
CA THR A 173 17.59 -0.72 -18.22
C THR A 173 16.31 -0.83 -19.05
N ARG A 174 15.19 -0.28 -18.57
CA ARG A 174 13.93 -0.29 -19.34
C ARG A 174 14.04 0.51 -20.64
N SER A 175 14.70 1.67 -20.60
CA SER A 175 14.73 2.60 -21.74
C SER A 175 15.74 2.20 -22.81
N PHE A 176 16.86 1.58 -22.42
CA PHE A 176 17.99 1.31 -23.30
C PHE A 176 18.32 -0.19 -23.46
N GLY A 177 17.72 -1.07 -22.66
CA GLY A 177 17.83 -2.53 -22.82
C GLY A 177 19.18 -3.14 -22.42
N PHE A 178 19.94 -2.47 -21.56
CA PHE A 178 21.17 -3.01 -20.96
C PHE A 178 20.90 -4.08 -19.90
#